data_AF-A0A5B8VJ14-F1
#
_entry.id   AF-A0A5B8VJ14-F1
#
_cell.length_a   1.000
_cell.length_b   1.000
_cell.length_c   1.000
_cell.angle_alpha   90.00
_cell.angle_beta   90.00
_cell.angle_gamma   90.00
#
_symmetry.space_group_name_H-M   'P 1'
#
loop_
_entity.id
_entity.type
_entity.pdbx_description
1 polymer ?
#
loop_
_entity_poly.entity_id
_entity_poly.type
_entity_poly.pdbx_seq_one_letter_code
_entity_poly.pdbx_strand_id
1 'polypeptide(L)'
;MNTTAANQPVSPHKGRYYDLMSHFGFEKIFNQDGYKYFRALVDAICVGEPWLKNFRYTNVFEYVKTQKPIQVYNYDISCNADPKTIITAERLGYKDEKFSSRNSARLAWLMARSFDPEVSVTGYNRIISLNIANFVEWEGREEYVDFSRMAFSDSPLATVVWEVTIEVPKFNKTLEELDTDLDKWIYLLRNMPYLDKRPAQFDAPIFKELFEEARLPR
;
A
#
# COMPACT_ATOMS: atom_id res chain seq x y z
N MET A 1 28.00 -26.10 -5.74
CA MET A 1 28.64 -25.56 -4.52
C MET A 1 27.74 -24.48 -3.97
N ASN A 2 27.24 -24.72 -2.75
CA ASN A 2 26.61 -23.83 -1.77
C ASN A 2 25.44 -22.96 -2.25
N THR A 3 24.23 -23.55 -2.22
CA THR A 3 23.22 -23.37 -1.15
C THR A 3 22.47 -22.06 -1.31
N THR A 4 21.43 -22.14 -2.16
CA THR A 4 20.19 -21.39 -2.10
C THR A 4 19.85 -21.09 -0.65
N ALA A 5 19.78 -19.81 -0.30
CA ALA A 5 19.31 -19.36 0.99
C ALA A 5 17.94 -20.01 1.22
N ALA A 6 17.91 -20.96 2.16
CA ALA A 6 16.70 -21.64 2.54
C ALA A 6 15.71 -20.57 3.00
N ASN A 7 14.50 -20.60 2.42
CA ASN A 7 13.30 -20.10 3.05
C ASN A 7 13.31 -20.61 4.50
N GLN A 8 13.70 -19.75 5.44
CA GLN A 8 13.49 -20.08 6.84
C GLN A 8 11.98 -20.23 7.04
N PRO A 9 11.53 -21.31 7.70
CA PRO A 9 10.13 -21.40 8.06
C PRO A 9 9.82 -20.21 8.96
N VAL A 10 8.99 -19.32 8.46
CA VAL A 10 8.36 -18.27 9.24
C VAL A 10 7.78 -18.96 10.48
N SER A 11 8.27 -18.59 11.66
CA SER A 11 7.83 -19.13 12.94
C SER A 11 6.31 -19.26 12.96
N PRO A 12 5.71 -20.35 13.47
CA PRO A 12 4.26 -20.47 13.49
C PRO A 12 3.68 -19.22 14.17
N HIS A 13 2.65 -18.63 13.57
CA HIS A 13 1.92 -17.48 14.13
C HIS A 13 1.59 -17.76 15.60
N LYS A 14 2.35 -17.15 16.51
CA LYS A 14 2.23 -17.33 17.97
C LYS A 14 1.67 -16.08 18.66
N GLY A 15 1.67 -14.95 17.97
CA GLY A 15 1.20 -13.68 18.50
C GLY A 15 -0.32 -13.60 18.61
N ARG A 16 -0.79 -12.54 19.28
CA ARG A 16 -2.21 -12.31 19.58
C ARG A 16 -2.91 -11.40 18.56
N TYR A 17 -2.26 -11.10 17.44
CA TYR A 17 -2.73 -10.14 16.46
C TYR A 17 -2.77 -10.73 15.05
N TYR A 18 -3.68 -10.23 14.21
CA TYR A 18 -3.76 -10.57 12.80
C TYR A 18 -2.47 -10.18 12.08
N ASP A 19 -2.08 -10.99 11.09
CA ASP A 19 -1.04 -10.64 10.15
C ASP A 19 -1.55 -9.59 9.16
N LEU A 20 -0.98 -8.38 9.20
CA LEU A 20 -1.36 -7.29 8.30
C LEU A 20 -1.00 -7.56 6.83
N MET A 21 -0.10 -8.51 6.55
CA MET A 21 0.21 -8.95 5.19
C MET A 21 -0.68 -10.11 4.74
N SER A 22 -1.50 -10.70 5.62
CA SER A 22 -2.53 -11.67 5.24
C SER A 22 -3.76 -10.99 4.62
N HIS A 23 -4.51 -11.72 3.78
CA HIS A 23 -5.71 -11.15 3.15
C HIS A 23 -6.73 -10.65 4.16
N PHE A 24 -7.06 -11.51 5.13
CA PHE A 24 -8.02 -11.18 6.17
C PHE A 24 -7.53 -10.05 7.08
N GLY A 25 -6.27 -10.07 7.51
CA GLY A 25 -5.74 -9.04 8.42
C GLY A 25 -5.66 -7.67 7.74
N PHE A 26 -5.26 -7.62 6.48
CA PHE A 26 -5.23 -6.37 5.73
C PHE A 26 -6.63 -5.83 5.47
N GLU A 27 -7.57 -6.66 5.04
CA GLU A 27 -8.95 -6.23 4.81
C GLU A 27 -9.59 -5.70 6.10
N LYS A 28 -9.41 -6.42 7.20
CA LYS A 28 -9.92 -6.03 8.52
C LYS A 28 -9.40 -4.67 8.97
N ILE A 29 -8.11 -4.39 8.77
CA ILE A 29 -7.45 -3.20 9.33
C ILE A 29 -7.43 -2.02 8.37
N PHE A 30 -7.40 -2.24 7.06
CA PHE A 30 -7.19 -1.17 6.09
C PHE A 30 -8.34 -0.97 5.11
N ASN A 31 -9.43 -1.76 5.16
CA ASN A 31 -10.58 -1.57 4.25
C ASN A 31 -11.68 -0.66 4.87
N GLN A 32 -12.94 -0.79 4.45
CA GLN A 32 -14.03 0.19 4.72
C GLN A 32 -14.12 0.70 6.16
N ASP A 33 -14.07 -0.18 7.16
CA ASP A 33 -14.11 0.22 8.58
C ASP A 33 -12.75 0.72 9.11
N GLY A 34 -11.66 0.33 8.45
CA GLY A 34 -10.27 0.64 8.77
C GLY A 34 -9.70 1.90 8.10
N TYR A 35 -10.54 2.74 7.50
CA TYR A 35 -10.15 3.98 6.79
C TYR A 35 -9.06 4.79 7.50
N LYS A 36 -9.24 5.03 8.79
CA LYS A 36 -8.32 5.86 9.59
C LYS A 36 -6.89 5.30 9.61
N TYR A 37 -6.72 3.98 9.58
CA TYR A 37 -5.41 3.33 9.59
C TYR A 37 -4.75 3.39 8.22
N PHE A 38 -5.52 3.13 7.16
CA PHE A 38 -4.99 3.25 5.80
C PHE A 38 -4.60 4.69 5.50
N ARG A 39 -5.44 5.66 5.90
CA ARG A 39 -5.10 7.08 5.81
C ARG A 39 -3.80 7.38 6.57
N ALA A 40 -3.67 6.94 7.81
CA ALA A 40 -2.48 7.19 8.61
C ALA A 40 -1.21 6.56 8.00
N LEU A 41 -1.31 5.39 7.37
CA LEU A 41 -0.21 4.80 6.58
C LEU A 41 0.15 5.69 5.38
N VAL A 42 -0.83 6.11 4.59
CA VAL A 42 -0.58 6.98 3.43
C VAL A 42 -0.02 8.35 3.84
N ASP A 43 -0.54 8.95 4.92
CA ASP A 43 -0.03 10.21 5.48
C ASP A 43 1.44 10.05 5.95
N ALA A 44 1.81 8.90 6.51
CA ALA A 44 3.19 8.59 6.89
C ALA A 44 4.11 8.37 5.68
N ILE A 45 3.58 7.91 4.54
CA ILE A 45 4.33 7.79 3.28
C ILE A 45 4.50 9.17 2.61
N CYS A 46 3.44 9.97 2.61
CA CYS A 46 3.34 11.24 1.86
C CYS A 46 3.65 12.46 2.74
N VAL A 47 4.74 12.41 3.52
CA VAL A 47 5.09 13.50 4.45
C VAL A 47 5.34 14.81 3.70
N GLY A 48 4.72 15.90 4.17
CA GLY A 48 4.93 17.26 3.65
C GLY A 48 3.94 17.71 2.56
N GLU A 49 2.96 16.87 2.23
CA GLU A 49 2.15 17.03 1.03
C GLU A 49 0.64 17.02 1.42
N PRO A 50 -0.05 18.19 1.45
CA PRO A 50 -1.28 18.46 2.22
C PRO A 50 -2.61 17.82 1.73
N TRP A 51 -2.57 16.64 1.10
CA TRP A 51 -3.55 16.28 0.07
C TRP A 51 -4.73 15.40 0.49
N LEU A 52 -4.67 14.66 1.61
CA LEU A 52 -5.68 13.65 1.94
C LEU A 52 -6.89 14.22 2.72
N LYS A 53 -7.59 15.20 2.15
CA LYS A 53 -8.69 15.89 2.86
C LYS A 53 -10.06 15.22 2.72
N ASN A 54 -10.33 14.49 1.62
CA ASN A 54 -11.67 14.01 1.27
C ASN A 54 -11.68 12.54 0.82
N PHE A 55 -11.17 11.66 1.68
CA PHE A 55 -11.08 10.23 1.36
C PHE A 55 -12.44 9.54 1.30
N ARG A 56 -12.67 8.78 0.24
CA ARG A 56 -13.79 7.85 0.09
C ARG A 56 -13.31 6.58 -0.60
N TYR A 57 -13.54 5.42 0.01
CA TYR A 57 -13.36 4.16 -0.72
C TYR A 57 -14.24 4.18 -1.96
N THR A 58 -13.63 3.91 -3.10
CA THR A 58 -14.36 3.68 -4.33
C THR A 58 -14.48 2.19 -4.49
N ASN A 59 -15.68 1.72 -4.85
CA ASN A 59 -15.79 0.35 -5.29
C ASN A 59 -15.01 0.27 -6.60
N VAL A 60 -13.88 -0.45 -6.60
CA VAL A 60 -13.02 -0.63 -7.79
C VAL A 60 -13.72 -1.45 -8.89
N PHE A 61 -14.95 -1.88 -8.64
CA PHE A 61 -15.86 -2.41 -9.64
C PHE A 61 -16.48 -1.30 -10.48
N GLU A 62 -15.65 -0.50 -11.15
CA GLU A 62 -16.14 0.18 -12.34
C GLU A 62 -16.19 -0.82 -13.48
N TYR A 63 -17.37 -1.40 -13.67
CA TYR A 63 -17.74 -2.04 -14.92
C TYR A 63 -17.50 -1.03 -16.05
N VAL A 64 -16.44 -1.24 -16.82
CA VAL A 64 -16.28 -0.52 -18.07
C VAL A 64 -17.42 -0.99 -18.97
N LYS A 65 -18.28 -0.08 -19.42
CA LYS A 65 -19.25 -0.36 -20.49
C LYS A 65 -18.49 -0.53 -21.82
N THR A 66 -17.73 -1.61 -21.95
CA THR A 66 -17.23 -2.11 -23.24
C THR A 66 -17.94 -3.42 -23.58
N GLN A 67 -17.96 -3.79 -24.86
CA GLN A 67 -18.68 -4.97 -25.38
C GLN A 67 -18.27 -6.32 -24.76
N LYS A 68 -17.22 -6.35 -23.93
CA LYS A 68 -16.86 -7.47 -23.06
C LYS A 68 -16.58 -6.91 -21.67
N PRO A 69 -17.36 -7.25 -20.62
CA PRO A 69 -17.05 -6.85 -19.26
C PRO A 69 -15.74 -7.52 -18.85
N ILE A 70 -14.66 -6.74 -18.77
CA ILE A 70 -13.39 -7.21 -18.21
C ILE A 70 -13.39 -6.77 -16.75
N GLN A 71 -13.37 -7.73 -15.83
CA GLN A 71 -12.99 -7.48 -14.44
C GLN A 71 -11.49 -7.20 -14.44
N VAL A 72 -11.11 -5.91 -14.47
CA VAL A 72 -9.76 -5.57 -14.97
C VAL A 72 -8.68 -5.83 -13.92
N TYR A 73 -8.83 -5.43 -12.65
CA TYR A 73 -7.82 -5.67 -11.60
C TYR A 73 -8.39 -5.68 -10.17
N ASN A 74 -7.87 -6.57 -9.31
CA ASN A 74 -8.17 -6.63 -7.87
C ASN A 74 -7.07 -5.88 -7.09
N TYR A 75 -7.20 -4.57 -6.92
CA TYR A 75 -6.45 -3.90 -5.85
C TYR A 75 -7.06 -4.29 -4.50
N ASP A 76 -6.25 -4.43 -3.47
CA ASP A 76 -6.78 -4.61 -2.11
C ASP A 76 -7.54 -3.34 -1.68
N ILE A 77 -7.05 -2.17 -2.08
CA ILE A 77 -7.70 -0.87 -1.84
C ILE A 77 -7.65 -0.03 -3.11
N SER A 78 -8.78 0.60 -3.45
CA SER A 78 -8.76 1.81 -4.26
C SER A 78 -9.75 2.83 -3.70
N CYS A 79 -9.34 4.09 -3.68
CA CYS A 79 -10.11 5.16 -3.08
C CYS A 79 -9.80 6.51 -3.70
N ASN A 80 -10.77 7.41 -3.61
CA ASN A 80 -10.58 8.80 -3.97
C ASN A 80 -10.18 9.57 -2.72
N ALA A 81 -8.96 10.09 -2.68
CA ALA A 81 -8.49 10.94 -1.58
C ALA A 81 -9.05 12.37 -1.66
N ASP A 82 -9.34 12.83 -2.88
CA ASP A 82 -10.08 14.04 -3.20
C ASP A 82 -10.65 13.93 -4.63
N PRO A 83 -11.42 14.90 -5.15
CA PRO A 83 -12.01 14.83 -6.49
C PRO A 83 -11.02 14.61 -7.65
N LYS A 84 -9.73 14.89 -7.46
CA LYS A 84 -8.67 14.76 -8.46
C LYS A 84 -7.56 13.78 -8.07
N THR A 85 -7.62 13.16 -6.89
CA THR A 85 -6.60 12.22 -6.41
C THR A 85 -7.20 10.84 -6.19
N ILE A 86 -6.69 9.83 -6.92
CA ILE A 86 -6.94 8.42 -6.66
C ILE A 86 -5.73 7.77 -6.00
N ILE A 87 -6.00 6.87 -5.05
CA ILE A 87 -4.99 6.04 -4.40
C ILE A 87 -5.35 4.58 -4.63
N THR A 88 -4.37 3.81 -5.09
CA THR A 88 -4.47 2.35 -5.17
C THR A 88 -3.44 1.73 -4.23
N ALA A 89 -3.79 0.62 -3.58
CA ALA A 89 -2.84 -0.18 -2.82
C ALA A 89 -3.03 -1.68 -3.06
N GLU A 90 -1.91 -2.39 -3.14
CA GLU A 90 -1.86 -3.85 -3.32
C GLU A 90 -0.80 -4.44 -2.40
N ARG A 91 -1.16 -5.53 -1.71
CA ARG A 91 -0.20 -6.41 -1.04
C ARG A 91 0.27 -7.48 -1.99
N LEU A 92 1.57 -7.73 -1.96
CA LEU A 92 2.20 -8.66 -2.89
C LEU A 92 2.96 -9.71 -2.07
N GLY A 93 2.40 -10.91 -1.98
CA GLY A 93 2.94 -11.99 -1.15
C GLY A 93 4.11 -12.76 -1.78
N TYR A 94 4.31 -12.66 -3.10
CA TYR A 94 5.37 -13.38 -3.81
C TYR A 94 5.88 -12.57 -5.00
N LYS A 95 7.17 -12.73 -5.31
CA LYS A 95 7.81 -12.11 -6.47
C LYS A 95 7.40 -12.86 -7.73
N ASP A 96 6.65 -12.18 -8.60
CA ASP A 96 6.37 -12.61 -9.97
C ASP A 96 7.32 -11.85 -10.89
N GLU A 97 8.02 -12.53 -11.81
CA GLU A 97 8.90 -11.90 -12.81
C GLU A 97 8.17 -10.81 -13.63
N LYS A 98 6.85 -10.90 -13.73
CA LYS A 98 6.00 -9.93 -14.42
C LYS A 98 5.46 -8.82 -13.53
N PHE A 99 5.82 -8.77 -12.24
CA PHE A 99 5.30 -7.79 -11.29
C PHE A 99 5.51 -6.36 -11.79
N SER A 100 6.75 -5.96 -12.08
CA SER A 100 7.08 -4.60 -12.53
C SER A 100 6.32 -4.23 -13.82
N SER A 101 6.28 -5.14 -14.80
CA SER A 101 5.55 -4.95 -16.05
C SER A 101 4.03 -4.82 -15.83
N ARG A 102 3.45 -5.64 -14.94
CA ARG A 102 2.03 -5.58 -14.59
C ARG A 102 1.70 -4.28 -13.85
N ASN A 103 2.55 -3.85 -12.92
CA ASN A 103 2.36 -2.61 -12.19
C ASN A 103 2.39 -1.41 -13.14
N SER A 104 3.40 -1.35 -14.02
CA SER A 104 3.53 -0.31 -15.04
C SER A 104 2.32 -0.26 -15.98
N ALA A 105 1.85 -1.42 -16.48
CA ALA A 105 0.68 -1.50 -17.34
C ALA A 105 -0.61 -1.01 -16.64
N ARG A 106 -0.78 -1.36 -15.36
CA ARG A 106 -1.91 -0.93 -14.54
C ARG A 106 -1.90 0.59 -14.31
N LEU A 107 -0.74 1.15 -13.99
CA LEU A 107 -0.55 2.60 -13.85
C LEU A 107 -0.88 3.34 -15.15
N ALA A 108 -0.36 2.86 -16.28
CA ALA A 108 -0.66 3.42 -17.60
C ALA A 108 -2.16 3.40 -17.91
N TRP A 109 -2.84 2.31 -17.57
CA TRP A 109 -4.28 2.18 -17.76
C TRP A 109 -5.08 3.12 -16.84
N LEU A 110 -4.68 3.26 -15.57
CA LEU A 110 -5.30 4.18 -14.63
C LEU A 110 -5.13 5.64 -15.07
N MET A 111 -3.94 6.00 -15.55
CA MET A 111 -3.67 7.30 -16.18
C MET A 111 -4.58 7.55 -17.38
N ALA A 112 -4.68 6.59 -18.30
CA ALA A 112 -5.50 6.73 -19.50
C ALA A 112 -6.98 6.96 -19.18
N ARG A 113 -7.52 6.33 -18.13
CA ARG A 113 -8.91 6.54 -17.67
C ARG A 113 -9.13 7.83 -16.91
N SER A 114 -8.05 8.39 -16.38
CA SER A 114 -8.09 9.71 -15.75
C SER A 114 -8.09 10.84 -16.79
N PHE A 115 -8.14 10.50 -18.08
CA PHE A 115 -8.20 11.43 -19.19
C PHE A 115 -9.47 11.20 -20.00
N ASP A 116 -10.25 12.26 -20.21
CA ASP A 116 -11.40 12.27 -21.11
C ASP A 116 -11.06 13.16 -22.32
N PRO A 117 -10.94 12.60 -23.54
CA PRO A 117 -10.58 13.37 -24.74
C PRO A 117 -11.67 14.34 -25.20
N GLU A 118 -12.93 14.16 -24.77
CA GLU A 118 -14.07 14.98 -25.17
C GLU A 118 -14.36 16.12 -24.18
N VAL A 119 -13.92 15.97 -22.92
CA VAL A 119 -14.18 16.92 -21.82
C VAL A 119 -12.85 17.42 -21.27
N SER A 120 -12.43 18.61 -21.70
CA SER A 120 -11.06 19.14 -21.53
C SER A 120 -10.42 19.10 -20.14
N VAL A 121 -11.16 18.87 -19.04
CA VAL A 121 -10.59 18.62 -17.70
C VAL A 121 -11.58 17.87 -16.80
N THR A 122 -11.65 16.52 -16.80
CA THR A 122 -12.55 15.79 -15.85
C THR A 122 -12.05 14.45 -15.31
N GLY A 123 -10.75 14.21 -15.15
CA GLY A 123 -10.28 13.02 -14.42
C GLY A 123 -9.23 13.30 -13.34
N TYR A 124 -8.74 12.22 -12.71
CA TYR A 124 -7.72 12.31 -11.66
C TYR A 124 -6.42 12.87 -12.23
N ASN A 125 -6.02 14.07 -11.81
CA ASN A 125 -4.71 14.61 -12.18
C ASN A 125 -3.62 14.19 -11.19
N ARG A 126 -3.96 13.36 -10.20
CA ARG A 126 -3.02 12.73 -9.28
C ARG A 126 -3.36 11.27 -9.04
N ILE A 127 -2.36 10.41 -9.19
CA ILE A 127 -2.45 8.98 -8.93
C ILE A 127 -1.36 8.63 -7.92
N ILE A 128 -1.74 7.97 -6.82
CA ILE A 128 -0.79 7.38 -5.87
C ILE A 128 -0.99 5.88 -5.91
N SER A 129 0.07 5.12 -6.20
CA SER A 129 0.05 3.67 -6.23
C SER A 129 1.02 3.13 -5.19
N LEU A 130 0.48 2.39 -4.23
CA LEU A 130 1.21 1.79 -3.13
C LEU A 130 1.33 0.28 -3.34
N ASN A 131 2.55 -0.19 -3.56
CA ASN A 131 2.90 -1.59 -3.69
C ASN A 131 3.57 -2.06 -2.40
N ILE A 132 2.89 -2.88 -1.60
CA ILE A 132 3.42 -3.42 -0.34
C ILE A 132 3.92 -4.83 -0.61
N ALA A 133 5.21 -4.97 -0.91
CA ALA A 133 5.84 -6.23 -1.31
C ALA A 133 6.43 -6.98 -0.11
N ASN A 134 6.04 -8.24 0.05
CA ASN A 134 6.65 -9.19 0.98
C ASN A 134 7.79 -9.99 0.31
N PHE A 135 8.53 -9.36 -0.60
CA PHE A 135 9.70 -9.89 -1.29
C PHE A 135 10.65 -8.75 -1.64
N VAL A 136 11.86 -9.11 -2.10
CA VAL A 136 12.86 -8.16 -2.59
C VAL A 136 12.77 -8.09 -4.11
N GLU A 137 12.32 -6.96 -4.64
CA GLU A 137 12.31 -6.64 -6.07
C GLU A 137 13.70 -6.21 -6.54
N TRP A 138 14.30 -5.21 -5.88
CA TRP A 138 15.58 -4.62 -6.26
C TRP A 138 16.71 -5.13 -5.37
N GLU A 139 17.33 -6.23 -5.80
CA GLU A 139 18.51 -6.77 -5.12
C GLU A 139 19.69 -5.78 -5.17
N GLY A 140 20.46 -5.70 -4.08
CA GLY A 140 21.60 -4.79 -3.94
C GLY A 140 21.27 -3.36 -3.53
N ARG A 141 19.97 -3.01 -3.38
CA ARG A 141 19.52 -1.73 -2.78
C ARG A 141 19.17 -1.93 -1.31
N GLU A 142 19.65 -1.05 -0.44
CA GLU A 142 19.38 -1.11 1.01
C GLU A 142 18.03 -0.47 1.37
N GLU A 143 17.56 0.46 0.55
CA GLU A 143 16.30 1.15 0.75
C GLU A 143 15.12 0.18 0.74
N TYR A 144 14.25 0.29 1.74
CA TYR A 144 13.02 -0.50 1.88
C TYR A 144 11.77 0.24 1.37
N VAL A 145 11.90 1.52 1.01
CA VAL A 145 10.87 2.30 0.32
C VAL A 145 11.49 2.90 -0.94
N ASP A 146 11.02 2.46 -2.10
CA ASP A 146 11.31 3.09 -3.38
C ASP A 146 10.17 4.06 -3.70
N PHE A 147 10.52 5.32 -3.96
CA PHE A 147 9.57 6.38 -4.29
C PHE A 147 9.89 6.95 -5.67
N SER A 148 8.97 6.76 -6.62
CA SER A 148 9.07 7.28 -7.97
C SER A 148 7.96 8.28 -8.23
N ARG A 149 8.33 9.47 -8.72
CA ARG A 149 7.40 10.55 -9.08
C ARG A 149 7.54 10.89 -10.56
N MET A 150 6.46 10.69 -11.30
CA MET A 150 6.35 11.04 -12.71
C MET A 150 5.40 12.23 -12.85
N ALA A 151 5.84 13.32 -13.48
CA ALA A 151 5.03 14.50 -13.73
C ALA A 151 4.87 14.72 -15.23
N PHE A 152 3.62 14.77 -15.69
CA PHE A 152 3.24 14.98 -17.08
C PHE A 152 2.69 16.40 -17.28
N SER A 153 3.38 17.41 -16.72
CA SER A 153 2.90 18.79 -16.65
C SER A 153 2.75 19.47 -18.01
N ASP A 154 3.61 19.13 -18.97
CA ASP A 154 3.56 19.67 -20.35
C ASP A 154 2.72 18.79 -21.31
N SER A 155 2.07 17.75 -20.77
CA SER A 155 1.19 16.86 -21.52
C SER A 155 -0.27 17.31 -21.38
N PRO A 156 -1.13 17.08 -22.39
CA PRO A 156 -2.58 17.21 -22.24
C PRO A 156 -3.16 16.42 -21.06
N LEU A 157 -2.45 15.39 -20.57
CA LEU A 157 -2.84 14.64 -19.37
C LEU A 157 -2.78 15.50 -18.09
N ALA A 158 -1.80 16.41 -17.99
CA ALA A 158 -1.55 17.24 -16.81
C ALA A 158 -1.55 16.46 -15.47
N THR A 159 -1.04 15.23 -15.48
CA THR A 159 -1.11 14.27 -14.37
C THR A 159 0.21 14.14 -13.62
N VAL A 160 0.15 13.91 -12.31
CA VAL A 160 1.28 13.48 -11.49
C VAL A 160 1.00 12.07 -10.96
N VAL A 161 1.95 11.16 -11.14
CA VAL A 161 1.89 9.78 -10.62
C VAL A 161 2.98 9.59 -9.58
N TRP A 162 2.58 9.12 -8.41
CA TRP A 162 3.47 8.66 -7.35
C TRP A 162 3.35 7.15 -7.25
N GLU A 163 4.45 6.47 -7.51
CA GLU A 163 4.58 5.04 -7.34
C GLU A 163 5.47 4.81 -6.12
N VAL A 164 4.92 4.16 -5.11
CA VAL A 164 5.59 3.84 -3.87
C VAL A 164 5.65 2.33 -3.75
N THR A 165 6.85 1.78 -3.63
CA THR A 165 7.04 0.35 -3.36
C THR A 165 7.74 0.16 -2.04
N ILE A 166 7.07 -0.53 -1.12
CA ILE A 166 7.61 -0.91 0.18
C ILE A 166 8.04 -2.37 0.11
N GLU A 167 9.34 -2.63 0.24
CA GLU A 167 9.90 -3.97 0.31
C GLU A 167 10.05 -4.38 1.78
N VAL A 168 8.97 -4.92 2.35
CA VAL A 168 8.85 -5.28 3.78
C VAL A 168 10.04 -6.14 4.28
N PRO A 169 10.58 -7.12 3.52
CA PRO A 169 11.72 -7.92 3.98
C PRO A 169 13.02 -7.13 4.18
N LYS A 170 13.18 -5.96 3.55
CA LYS A 170 14.36 -5.10 3.74
C LYS A 170 14.28 -4.29 5.04
N PHE A 171 13.11 -4.17 5.65
CA PHE A 171 12.92 -3.36 6.86
C PHE A 171 13.43 -4.06 8.12
N ASN A 172 14.67 -3.82 8.51
CA ASN A 172 15.34 -4.54 9.61
C ASN A 172 15.48 -3.73 10.92
N LYS A 173 14.83 -2.55 11.02
CA LYS A 173 14.86 -1.74 12.24
C LYS A 173 14.23 -2.48 13.43
N THR A 174 14.90 -2.39 14.57
CA THR A 174 14.40 -2.81 15.89
C THR A 174 13.36 -1.84 16.42
N LEU A 175 12.72 -2.17 17.55
CA LEU A 175 11.73 -1.29 18.18
C LEU A 175 12.34 0.04 18.61
N GLU A 176 13.59 0.02 19.07
CA GLU A 176 14.33 1.18 19.54
C GLU A 176 14.77 2.12 18.41
N GLU A 177 14.79 1.63 17.18
CA GLU A 177 15.20 2.36 15.97
C GLU A 177 14.00 2.94 15.19
N LEU A 178 12.78 2.85 15.72
CA LEU A 178 11.58 3.37 15.08
C LEU A 178 11.45 4.89 15.26
N ASP A 179 12.10 5.65 14.38
CA ASP A 179 12.17 7.11 14.44
C ASP A 179 10.91 7.81 13.92
N THR A 180 10.25 7.21 12.91
CA THR A 180 9.11 7.82 12.21
C THR A 180 7.83 6.99 12.31
N ASP A 181 6.68 7.60 12.04
CA ASP A 181 5.43 6.84 11.94
C ASP A 181 5.45 5.87 10.75
N LEU A 182 6.19 6.18 9.67
CA LEU A 182 6.41 5.25 8.57
C LEU A 182 7.17 4.01 9.04
N ASP A 183 8.22 4.18 9.83
CA ASP A 183 8.95 3.05 10.43
C ASP A 183 8.03 2.17 11.27
N LYS A 184 7.17 2.79 12.09
CA LYS A 184 6.19 2.07 12.91
C LYS A 184 5.20 1.27 12.05
N TRP A 185 4.67 1.86 10.98
CA TRP A 185 3.76 1.16 10.07
C TRP A 185 4.43 -0.03 9.38
N ILE A 186 5.64 0.14 8.85
CA ILE A 186 6.36 -0.94 8.17
C ILE A 186 6.79 -2.02 9.16
N TYR A 187 7.17 -1.64 10.39
CA TYR A 187 7.43 -2.59 11.47
C TYR A 187 6.20 -3.46 11.75
N LEU A 188 4.99 -2.86 11.81
CA LEU A 188 3.76 -3.62 12.05
C LEU A 188 3.42 -4.53 10.87
N LEU A 189 3.56 -4.06 9.63
CA LEU A 189 3.39 -4.91 8.43
C LEU A 189 4.27 -6.16 8.49
N ARG A 190 5.51 -6.03 8.99
CA ARG A 190 6.44 -7.17 9.11
C ARG A 190 6.22 -8.04 10.34
N ASN A 191 5.96 -7.42 11.50
CA ASN A 191 6.17 -8.08 12.80
C ASN A 191 4.90 -8.27 13.63
N MET A 192 3.77 -7.64 13.29
CA MET A 192 2.54 -7.71 14.07
C MET A 192 2.10 -9.14 14.45
N PRO A 193 2.14 -10.15 13.56
CA PRO A 193 1.72 -11.52 13.93
C PRO A 193 2.62 -12.23 14.96
N TYR A 194 3.79 -11.67 15.29
CA TYR A 194 4.70 -12.21 16.30
C TYR A 194 4.64 -11.45 17.63
N LEU A 195 3.80 -10.41 17.73
CA LEU A 195 3.64 -9.64 18.96
C LEU A 195 2.59 -10.29 19.88
N ASP A 196 2.95 -10.45 21.16
CA ASP A 196 2.01 -10.92 22.20
C ASP A 196 1.29 -9.76 22.91
N LYS A 197 1.89 -8.58 22.88
CA LYS A 197 1.39 -7.33 23.46
C LYS A 197 1.86 -6.14 22.64
N ARG A 198 1.14 -5.03 22.72
CA ARG A 198 1.54 -3.73 22.15
C ARG A 198 2.86 -3.25 22.79
N PRO A 199 3.93 -3.03 22.00
CA PRO A 199 5.16 -2.40 22.49
C PRO A 199 4.94 -0.93 22.89
N ALA A 200 5.78 -0.41 23.79
CA ALA A 200 5.66 0.95 24.32
C ALA A 200 5.85 2.04 23.25
N GLN A 201 6.62 1.74 22.20
CA GLN A 201 6.88 2.64 21.07
C GLN A 201 5.63 2.98 20.25
N PHE A 202 4.57 2.18 20.39
CA PHE A 202 3.27 2.37 19.74
C PHE A 202 2.27 3.07 20.66
N ASP A 203 2.65 4.19 21.29
CA ASP A 203 1.81 4.88 22.29
C ASP A 203 0.81 5.90 21.74
N ALA A 204 0.97 6.30 20.47
CA ALA A 204 0.03 7.23 19.85
C ALA A 204 -1.39 6.61 19.78
N PRO A 205 -2.47 7.43 19.90
CA PRO A 205 -3.85 6.94 19.91
C PRO A 205 -4.20 6.01 18.75
N ILE A 206 -3.76 6.35 17.53
CA ILE A 206 -4.02 5.54 16.33
C ILE A 206 -3.46 4.12 16.47
N PHE A 207 -2.27 3.94 17.06
CA PHE A 207 -1.70 2.61 17.25
C PHE A 207 -2.38 1.87 18.41
N LYS A 208 -2.75 2.56 19.49
CA LYS A 208 -3.52 1.95 20.59
C LYS A 208 -4.80 1.30 20.07
N GLU A 209 -5.57 2.04 19.27
CA GLU A 209 -6.80 1.54 18.66
C GLU A 209 -6.52 0.40 17.68
N LEU A 210 -5.50 0.55 16.82
CA LEU A 210 -5.11 -0.49 15.86
C LEU A 210 -4.80 -1.83 16.55
N PHE A 211 -4.07 -1.80 17.66
CA PHE A 211 -3.73 -3.01 18.40
C PHE A 211 -4.96 -3.69 19.03
N GLU A 212 -5.98 -2.93 19.44
CA GLU A 212 -7.24 -3.53 19.91
C GLU A 212 -8.04 -4.15 18.77
N GLU A 213 -8.12 -3.47 17.61
CA GLU A 213 -8.86 -3.98 16.44
C GLU A 213 -8.18 -5.17 15.76
N ALA A 214 -6.85 -5.19 15.74
CA ALA A 214 -6.06 -6.27 15.17
C ALA A 214 -5.97 -7.50 16.07
N ARG A 215 -6.54 -7.48 17.27
CA ARG A 215 -6.46 -8.61 18.18
C ARG A 215 -7.25 -9.81 17.66
N LEU A 216 -6.62 -10.98 17.69
CA LEU A 216 -7.29 -12.23 17.38
C LEU A 216 -8.37 -12.52 18.44
N PRO A 217 -9.52 -13.11 18.02
CA PRO A 217 -10.50 -13.65 18.95
C PRO A 217 -9.85 -14.64 19.93
N ARG A 218 -10.33 -14.67 21.16
CA ARG A 218 -9.87 -15.63 22.18
C ARG A 218 -10.52 -16.99 22.00
#